data_AF-A0A2S9G0N1-F1
#
_entry.id   AF-A0A2S9G0N1-F1
#
_cell.length_a   1.000
_cell.length_b   1.000
_cell.length_c   1.000
_cell.angle_alpha   90.00
_cell.angle_beta   90.00
_cell.angle_gamma   90.00
#
_symmetry.space_group_name_H-M   'P 1'
#
loop_
_entity.id
_entity.type
_entity.pdbx_description
1 polymer ?
#
loop_
_entity_poly.entity_id
_entity_poly.type
_entity_poly.pdbx_seq_one_letter_code
_entity_poly.pdbx_strand_id
1 'polypeptide(L)'
;EVFGAGAADMAPAGASSVSFKSTPTDPVTVVDTETERLLRDRPATLRPGEAILGEEEGGLVGADHGQVTWVLDPIDGTVNFLYGI
;
A
#
# COMPACT_ATOMS: atom_id res chain seq x y z
N GLU A 1 -15.60 5.28 -1.01
CA GLU A 1 -15.87 6.55 -0.30
C GLU A 1 -17.08 6.40 0.59
N VAL A 2 -16.93 6.51 1.92
CA VAL A 2 -18.02 6.81 2.88
C VAL A 2 -17.39 7.48 4.11
N PHE A 3 -17.84 8.68 4.46
CA PHE A 3 -17.55 9.37 5.72
C PHE A 3 -18.64 9.06 6.76
N GLY A 4 -18.27 8.88 8.03
CA GLY A 4 -19.22 8.76 9.13
C GLY A 4 -18.54 8.93 10.50
N ALA A 5 -18.89 9.99 11.20
CA ALA A 5 -18.44 10.30 12.56
C ALA A 5 -19.46 9.78 13.60
N GLY A 6 -18.97 9.36 14.78
CA GLY A 6 -19.71 9.57 16.03
C GLY A 6 -19.82 8.40 17.01
N ALA A 7 -19.08 8.55 18.12
CA ALA A 7 -19.42 8.20 19.51
C ALA A 7 -19.33 6.75 20.03
N ALA A 8 -18.79 6.69 21.26
CA ALA A 8 -18.31 5.56 22.04
C ALA A 8 -19.40 4.70 22.69
N ASP A 9 -19.06 3.42 22.94
CA ASP A 9 -19.54 2.66 24.11
C ASP A 9 -18.54 1.56 24.52
N MET A 10 -18.56 1.19 25.80
CA MET A 10 -17.51 0.50 26.57
C MET A 10 -17.53 -1.05 26.59
N ALA A 11 -16.32 -1.66 26.52
CA ALA A 11 -15.83 -2.98 27.04
C ALA A 11 -16.11 -4.28 26.20
N PRO A 12 -15.28 -5.38 26.30
CA PRO A 12 -14.15 -5.68 27.20
C PRO A 12 -12.80 -6.02 26.50
N ALA A 13 -11.79 -6.30 27.32
CA ALA A 13 -10.39 -6.59 26.96
C ALA A 13 -10.21 -7.64 25.85
N GLY A 14 -9.36 -7.34 24.85
CA GLY A 14 -8.83 -8.34 23.92
C GLY A 14 -8.65 -7.94 22.46
N ALA A 15 -8.85 -6.68 22.07
CA ALA A 15 -8.59 -6.25 20.69
C ALA A 15 -7.74 -4.99 20.70
N SER A 16 -6.45 -5.14 20.38
CA SER A 16 -5.62 -4.02 19.93
C SER A 16 -6.35 -3.38 18.76
N SER A 17 -6.80 -2.14 18.94
CA SER A 17 -7.42 -1.34 17.89
C SER A 17 -6.41 -1.17 16.76
N VAL A 18 -6.51 -2.00 15.72
CA VAL A 18 -5.71 -1.84 14.50
C VAL A 18 -6.29 -0.65 13.76
N SER A 19 -5.54 0.45 13.80
CA SER A 19 -5.85 1.68 13.09
C SER A 19 -5.43 1.50 11.63
N PHE A 20 -6.39 1.61 10.71
CA PHE A 20 -6.11 1.64 9.28
C PHE A 20 -5.29 2.89 8.91
N LYS A 21 -4.36 2.70 7.94
CA LYS A 21 -3.52 3.69 7.24
C LYS A 21 -3.92 5.15 7.54
N SER A 22 -3.35 5.72 8.60
CA SER A 22 -3.48 7.15 8.93
C SER A 22 -2.23 7.71 9.60
N THR A 23 -1.19 6.90 9.79
CA THR A 23 0.09 7.35 10.35
C THR A 23 1.25 6.57 9.70
N PRO A 24 2.34 7.23 9.27
CA PRO A 24 3.51 6.59 8.64
C PRO A 24 4.30 5.59 9.51
N THR A 25 3.77 5.25 10.69
CA THR A 25 4.43 4.44 11.72
C THR A 25 3.76 3.08 11.91
N ASP A 26 2.80 2.72 11.07
CA ASP A 26 2.28 1.35 11.03
C ASP A 26 3.39 0.41 10.53
N PRO A 27 3.79 -0.63 11.30
CA PRO A 27 4.77 -1.60 10.84
C PRO A 27 4.42 -2.21 9.47
N VAL A 28 3.13 -2.33 9.13
CA VAL A 28 2.77 -2.86 7.81
C VAL A 28 3.08 -1.88 6.69
N THR A 29 2.82 -0.58 6.88
CA THR A 29 3.20 0.46 5.90
C THR A 29 4.70 0.47 5.62
N VAL A 30 5.54 0.19 6.63
CA VAL A 30 7.00 0.08 6.42
C VAL A 30 7.33 -1.11 5.53
N VAL A 31 6.73 -2.27 5.79
CA VAL A 31 6.96 -3.48 4.97
C VAL A 31 6.43 -3.28 3.55
N ASP A 32 5.25 -2.67 3.41
CA ASP A 32 4.62 -2.34 2.13
C ASP A 32 5.53 -1.43 1.28
N THR A 33 6.00 -0.34 1.89
CA THR A 33 6.90 0.64 1.23
C THR A 33 8.23 0.01 0.80
N GLU A 34 8.88 -0.76 1.68
CA GLU A 34 10.16 -1.40 1.36
C GLU A 34 10.00 -2.49 0.29
N THR A 35 8.87 -3.21 0.30
CA THR A 35 8.51 -4.17 -0.76
C THR A 35 8.29 -3.45 -2.09
N GLU A 36 7.58 -2.32 -2.08
CA GLU A 36 7.36 -1.52 -3.29
C GLU A 36 8.69 -1.04 -3.90
N ARG A 37 9.61 -0.54 -3.08
CA ARG A 37 10.95 -0.10 -3.54
C ARG A 37 11.71 -1.22 -4.19
N LEU A 38 11.74 -2.39 -3.56
CA LEU A 38 12.37 -3.59 -4.13
C LEU A 38 11.73 -3.97 -5.48
N LEU A 39 10.40 -3.92 -5.57
CA LEU A 39 9.68 -4.23 -6.80
C LEU A 39 9.95 -3.18 -7.88
N ARG A 40 10.10 -1.90 -7.55
CA ARG A 40 10.42 -0.81 -8.51
C ARG A 40 11.79 -0.96 -9.14
N ASP A 41 12.79 -1.43 -8.40
CA ASP A 41 14.16 -1.61 -8.91
C ASP A 41 14.23 -2.61 -10.07
N ARG A 42 13.32 -3.59 -10.10
CA ARG A 42 13.37 -4.67 -11.07
C ARG A 42 12.93 -4.25 -12.48
N PRO A 43 11.75 -3.64 -12.70
CA PRO A 43 11.38 -3.03 -13.97
C PRO A 43 12.34 -1.91 -14.37
N ALA A 44 12.83 -1.10 -13.43
CA ALA A 44 13.82 -0.05 -13.74
C ALA A 44 15.08 -0.61 -14.42
N THR A 45 15.50 -1.82 -14.00
CA THR A 45 16.65 -2.52 -14.59
C THR A 45 16.30 -3.27 -15.88
N LEU A 46 15.16 -3.98 -15.91
CA LEU A 46 14.81 -4.88 -17.02
C LEU A 46 14.07 -4.19 -18.18
N ARG A 47 13.36 -3.12 -17.88
CA ARG A 47 12.48 -2.36 -18.79
C ARG A 47 12.64 -0.84 -18.58
N PRO A 48 13.83 -0.28 -18.82
CA PRO A 48 14.05 1.15 -18.62
C PRO A 48 13.05 1.99 -19.44
N GLY A 49 12.40 2.95 -18.79
CA GLY A 49 11.46 3.87 -19.43
C GLY A 49 9.98 3.43 -19.42
N GLU A 50 9.66 2.24 -18.88
CA GLU A 50 8.27 1.91 -18.56
C GLU A 50 7.85 2.59 -17.25
N ALA A 51 6.60 3.05 -17.20
CA ALA A 51 6.09 3.83 -16.07
C ALA A 51 5.66 2.92 -14.92
N ILE A 52 5.70 3.40 -13.69
CA ILE A 52 5.28 2.67 -12.49
C ILE A 52 4.34 3.54 -11.67
N LEU A 53 3.20 2.97 -11.29
CA LEU A 53 2.23 3.51 -10.35
C LEU A 53 2.06 2.51 -9.19
N GLY A 54 2.57 2.86 -8.02
CA GLY A 54 2.45 2.04 -6.81
C GLY A 54 1.45 2.62 -5.81
N GLU A 55 0.97 1.78 -4.90
CA GLU A 55 0.06 2.17 -3.82
C GLU A 55 0.73 3.13 -2.83
N GLU A 56 1.97 2.86 -2.42
CA GLU A 56 2.62 3.55 -1.30
C GLU A 56 3.40 4.79 -1.77
N GLU A 57 4.20 4.69 -2.85
CA GLU A 57 4.99 5.84 -3.36
C GLU A 57 4.32 6.54 -4.56
N GLY A 58 3.14 6.09 -5.00
CA GLY A 58 2.43 6.69 -6.12
C GLY A 58 3.18 6.52 -7.45
N GLY A 59 3.21 7.53 -8.31
CA GLY A 59 4.01 7.47 -9.53
C GLY A 59 3.31 8.08 -10.74
N LEU A 60 3.77 7.68 -11.93
CA LEU A 60 3.32 8.22 -13.19
C LEU A 60 2.71 7.13 -14.04
N VAL A 61 1.72 7.52 -14.84
CA VAL A 61 1.20 6.70 -15.94
C VAL A 61 1.96 7.10 -17.20
N GLY A 62 2.26 6.14 -18.07
CA GLY A 62 2.91 6.41 -19.35
C GLY A 62 2.16 7.50 -20.14
N ALA A 63 2.89 8.47 -20.68
CA ALA A 63 2.31 9.65 -21.32
C ALA A 63 1.71 9.34 -22.70
N ASP A 64 2.20 8.29 -23.36
CA ASP A 64 1.87 7.95 -24.73
C ASP A 64 1.01 6.69 -24.83
N HIS A 65 0.09 6.66 -25.80
CA HIS A 65 -0.71 5.47 -26.09
C HIS A 65 0.19 4.28 -26.48
N GLY A 66 0.00 3.17 -25.77
CA GLY A 66 0.75 1.93 -26.00
C GLY A 66 1.98 1.76 -25.13
N GLN A 67 2.33 2.74 -24.29
CA GLN A 67 3.40 2.57 -23.29
C GLN A 67 2.91 1.70 -22.12
N VAL A 68 3.73 0.74 -21.72
CA VAL A 68 3.43 -0.13 -20.57
C VAL A 68 3.56 0.67 -19.27
N THR A 69 2.55 0.53 -18.41
CA THR A 69 2.56 1.05 -17.03
C THR A 69 2.39 -0.13 -16.07
N TRP A 70 3.31 -0.27 -15.12
CA TRP A 70 3.24 -1.24 -14.04
C TRP A 70 2.41 -0.66 -12.91
N VAL A 71 1.35 -1.38 -12.51
CA VAL A 71 0.57 -1.04 -11.32
C VAL A 71 1.00 -1.98 -10.20
N LEU A 72 1.46 -1.43 -9.08
CA LEU A 72 2.00 -2.20 -7.97
C LEU A 72 1.10 -2.05 -6.74
N ASP A 73 0.68 -3.20 -6.23
CA ASP A 73 0.17 -3.39 -4.87
C ASP A 73 1.18 -4.34 -4.19
N PRO A 74 2.04 -3.83 -3.30
CA PRO A 74 3.10 -4.62 -2.69
C PRO A 74 2.57 -5.74 -1.79
N ILE A 75 1.46 -5.50 -1.10
CA ILE A 75 0.78 -6.47 -0.21
C ILE A 75 -0.73 -6.31 -0.32
N ASP A 76 -1.31 -7.05 -1.27
CA ASP A 76 -2.77 -7.17 -1.37
C ASP A 76 -3.31 -7.89 -0.12
N GLY A 77 -4.16 -7.22 0.64
CA GLY A 77 -4.67 -7.70 1.91
C GLY A 77 -3.71 -7.45 3.08
N THR A 78 -3.14 -6.25 3.17
CA THR A 78 -2.34 -5.72 4.29
C THR A 78 -2.84 -6.14 5.69
N VAL A 79 -4.17 -6.19 5.88
CA VAL A 79 -4.81 -6.64 7.13
C VAL A 79 -4.59 -8.13 7.39
N ASN A 80 -4.82 -8.98 6.39
CA ASN A 80 -4.60 -10.42 6.51
C ASN A 80 -3.13 -10.72 6.78
N PHE A 81 -2.24 -10.01 6.08
CA PHE A 81 -0.79 -10.09 6.31
C PHE A 81 -0.41 -9.78 7.76
N LEU A 82 -0.97 -8.72 8.35
CA LEU A 82 -0.73 -8.37 9.75
C LEU A 82 -1.20 -9.47 10.72
N TYR A 83 -2.30 -10.15 10.41
CA TYR A 83 -2.83 -11.24 11.22
C TYR A 83 -2.28 -12.62 10.88
N GLY A 84 -1.41 -12.74 9.87
CA GLY A 84 -0.82 -14.00 9.43
C GLY A 84 -1.84 -15.01 8.90
N ILE A 85 -2.92 -14.52 8.27
CA ILE A 85 -4.02 -15.32 7.71
C ILE A 85 -3.73 -15.66 6.24
#